data_AF-A0A1Y4ALV9-F1
#
_entry.id   AF-A0A1Y4ALV9-F1
#
_cell.length_a   1.000
_cell.length_b   1.000
_cell.length_c   1.000
_cell.angle_alpha   90.00
_cell.angle_beta   90.00
_cell.angle_gamma   90.00
#
_symmetry.space_group_name_H-M   'P 1'
#
loop_
_entity.id
_entity.type
_entity.pdbx_description
1 polymer ?
#
loop_
_entity_poly.entity_id
_entity_poly.type
_entity_poly.pdbx_seq_one_letter_code
_entity_poly.pdbx_strand_id
1 'polypeptide(L)'
;MERKSYTVAVDLGTSNVVVTVGSRNAEGALDVECVVSKPVEGVRAGKIENIELVSNAIREAVSEVEARLGLRISEAYAGLSGDFVRCARHTDHVFVLDPQNGVCQRDVEALFDRMRNVQAPDDETIMERVPQNYVVDDNQEVKNPVGSFGRKLSSTFNFILCLKTPMQRLDMALKRLGIRMAGVFSNALVTPEAVLTPEEKEEGVAVVDVGGGVTDVTVYYHNVVRYIACIPMGATAINRDIRTMGVPERLVESLKLRYGSAVAELAPEDKLVRVNGRTARDAKDILLRNLATVIEARATDIAEFVAQEIKDSGYADRLACGIVLTGGSARLKDLDELFRRVTRMDVRVALPEAGITAESKEHVADPAFSTAVGILLKGSQTGACAVVEMPASHRTAPQPQPQPAASSEAAAPRTEPSARQPLRTMPRPQPAPHPYHAPQSASHSVAAEPAPAETEPQQPRHDEEEPQQEPRRRRGGLGSLLQGALKKINESFGGPEDEDI
;
A
#
# COMPACT_ATOMS: atom_id res chain seq x y z
N MET A 1 20.17 2.92 -35.62
CA MET A 1 19.74 2.76 -34.22
C MET A 1 18.60 1.79 -34.22
N GLU A 2 18.72 0.69 -33.49
CA GLU A 2 17.58 -0.20 -33.27
C GLU A 2 16.50 0.56 -32.50
N ARG A 3 15.26 0.45 -32.97
CA ARG A 3 14.11 1.13 -32.36
C ARG A 3 13.81 0.43 -31.05
N LYS A 4 14.16 1.06 -29.92
CA LYS A 4 13.83 0.53 -28.59
C LYS A 4 12.31 0.33 -28.47
N SER A 5 11.93 -0.84 -27.98
CA SER A 5 10.55 -1.16 -27.67
C SER A 5 10.26 -0.75 -26.23
N TYR A 6 9.44 0.27 -26.04
CA TYR A 6 9.08 0.78 -24.72
C TYR A 6 7.78 0.16 -24.22
N THR A 7 7.72 -0.07 -22.92
CA THR A 7 6.50 -0.34 -22.17
C THR A 7 6.27 0.82 -21.20
N VAL A 8 5.03 1.29 -21.11
CA VAL A 8 4.63 2.35 -20.19
C VAL A 8 3.62 1.79 -19.20
N ALA A 9 3.83 2.06 -17.91
CA ALA A 9 2.95 1.66 -16.83
C ALA A 9 2.48 2.88 -16.05
N VAL A 10 1.18 2.92 -15.75
CA VAL A 10 0.52 3.93 -14.91
C VAL A 10 -0.13 3.23 -13.72
N ASP A 11 0.43 3.41 -12.54
CA ASP A 11 -0.19 2.99 -11.29
C ASP A 11 -0.97 4.17 -10.68
N LEU A 12 -2.29 4.02 -10.57
CA LEU A 12 -3.16 5.00 -9.94
C LEU A 12 -3.45 4.61 -8.49
N GLY A 13 -2.61 5.11 -7.59
CA GLY A 13 -2.83 5.00 -6.16
C GLY A 13 -3.82 6.03 -5.63
N THR A 14 -4.20 5.88 -4.35
CA THR A 14 -5.03 6.88 -3.65
C THR A 14 -4.27 8.17 -3.34
N SER A 15 -2.96 8.09 -3.10
CA SER A 15 -2.15 9.24 -2.68
C SER A 15 -1.28 9.80 -3.79
N ASN A 16 -0.84 8.95 -4.72
CA ASN A 16 0.00 9.34 -5.85
C ASN A 16 -0.41 8.57 -7.12
N VAL A 17 -0.10 9.14 -8.27
CA VAL A 17 0.04 8.41 -9.53
C VAL A 17 1.52 8.20 -9.80
N VAL A 18 1.90 6.97 -10.17
CA VAL A 18 3.26 6.63 -10.60
C VAL A 18 3.23 6.26 -12.07
N VAL A 19 4.06 6.93 -12.87
CA VAL A 19 4.29 6.61 -14.28
C VAL A 19 5.71 6.10 -14.42
N THR A 20 5.85 4.89 -14.96
CA THR A 20 7.16 4.28 -15.24
C THR A 20 7.25 3.84 -16.70
N VAL A 21 8.45 3.96 -17.26
CA VAL A 21 8.78 3.53 -18.62
C VAL A 21 9.96 2.58 -18.54
N GLY A 22 9.85 1.46 -19.24
CA GLY A 22 10.94 0.51 -19.39
C GLY A 22 11.15 0.07 -20.81
N SER A 23 12.31 -0.52 -21.06
CA SER A 23 12.65 -1.15 -22.33
C SER A 23 13.35 -2.49 -22.07
N ARG A 24 13.27 -3.42 -23.02
CA ARG A 24 14.06 -4.66 -22.94
C ARG A 24 15.44 -4.43 -23.55
N ASN A 25 16.48 -4.84 -22.86
CA ASN A 25 17.84 -4.86 -23.41
C ASN A 25 18.04 -6.05 -24.36
N ALA A 26 19.24 -6.16 -24.93
CA ALA A 26 19.60 -7.20 -25.88
C ALA A 26 19.51 -8.62 -25.28
N GLU A 27 19.69 -8.73 -23.97
CA GLU A 27 19.60 -9.97 -23.19
C GLU A 27 18.15 -10.32 -22.79
N GLY A 28 17.19 -9.44 -23.12
CA GLY A 28 15.77 -9.62 -22.82
C GLY A 28 15.36 -9.22 -21.40
N ALA A 29 16.30 -8.73 -20.57
CA ALA A 29 16.01 -8.20 -19.24
C ALA A 29 15.35 -6.82 -19.34
N LEU A 30 14.52 -6.47 -18.35
CA LEU A 30 13.79 -5.20 -18.33
C LEU A 30 14.63 -4.12 -17.64
N ASP A 31 14.93 -3.06 -18.37
CA ASP A 31 15.48 -1.81 -17.84
C ASP A 31 14.36 -0.84 -17.49
N VAL A 32 14.42 -0.24 -16.31
CA VAL A 32 13.53 0.85 -15.88
C VAL A 32 14.20 2.17 -16.25
N GLU A 33 13.78 2.73 -17.38
CA GLU A 33 14.36 3.94 -17.98
C GLU A 33 13.98 5.21 -17.22
N CYS A 34 12.76 5.27 -16.66
CA CYS A 34 12.29 6.42 -15.92
C CYS A 34 11.14 6.05 -14.99
N VAL A 35 11.13 6.61 -13.78
CA VAL A 35 9.99 6.59 -12.85
C VAL A 35 9.68 8.02 -12.41
N VAL A 36 8.40 8.39 -12.44
CA VAL A 36 7.90 9.68 -11.94
C VAL A 36 6.67 9.41 -11.07
N SER A 37 6.67 9.98 -9.87
CA SER A 37 5.52 9.96 -8.96
C SER A 37 4.99 11.38 -8.75
N LYS A 38 3.67 11.56 -8.83
CA LYS A 38 2.98 12.83 -8.56
C LYS A 38 1.84 12.62 -7.56
N PRO A 39 1.62 13.55 -6.62
CA PRO A 39 0.46 13.48 -5.75
C PRO A 39 -0.82 13.53 -6.58
N VAL A 40 -1.85 12.82 -6.12
CA VAL A 40 -3.17 12.81 -6.77
C VAL A 40 -4.27 13.08 -5.76
N GLU A 41 -5.26 13.86 -6.19
CA GLU A 41 -6.51 14.07 -5.47
C GLU A 41 -7.67 13.48 -6.28
N GLY A 42 -8.82 13.30 -5.63
CA GLY A 42 -10.01 12.76 -6.31
C GLY A 42 -10.01 11.24 -6.45
N VAL A 43 -9.19 10.53 -5.68
CA VAL A 43 -9.25 9.07 -5.50
C VAL A 43 -9.48 8.77 -4.03
N ARG A 44 -10.39 7.83 -3.73
CA ARG A 44 -10.69 7.40 -2.36
C ARG A 44 -10.84 5.88 -2.30
N ALA A 45 -9.97 5.22 -1.53
CA ALA A 45 -9.93 3.75 -1.42
C ALA A 45 -9.97 3.08 -2.81
N GLY A 46 -9.12 3.55 -3.73
CA GLY A 46 -9.05 3.07 -5.11
C GLY A 46 -10.11 3.60 -6.08
N LYS A 47 -11.23 4.14 -5.57
CA LYS A 47 -12.32 4.65 -6.41
C LYS A 47 -12.02 6.08 -6.89
N ILE A 48 -12.08 6.29 -8.21
CA ILE A 48 -11.94 7.63 -8.81
C ILE A 48 -13.22 8.44 -8.55
N GLU A 49 -13.16 9.43 -7.67
CA GLU A 49 -14.27 10.36 -7.38
C GLU A 49 -14.29 11.53 -8.36
N ASN A 50 -13.12 12.04 -8.76
CA ASN A 50 -13.00 13.17 -9.68
C ASN A 50 -12.00 12.87 -10.81
N ILE A 51 -12.52 12.67 -12.02
CA ILE A 51 -11.74 12.32 -13.21
C ILE A 51 -10.84 13.50 -13.66
N GLU A 52 -11.25 14.76 -13.47
CA GLU A 52 -10.43 15.92 -13.85
C GLU A 52 -9.14 15.99 -13.03
N LEU A 53 -9.25 15.86 -11.70
CA LEU A 53 -8.10 15.88 -10.80
C LEU A 53 -7.12 14.74 -11.10
N VAL A 54 -7.66 13.54 -11.32
CA VAL A 54 -6.86 12.37 -11.73
C VAL A 54 -6.19 12.60 -13.09
N SER A 55 -6.92 13.11 -14.08
CA SER A 55 -6.37 13.38 -15.42
C SER A 55 -5.23 14.39 -15.36
N ASN A 56 -5.34 15.42 -14.52
CA ASN A 56 -4.29 16.42 -14.34
C ASN A 56 -3.04 15.83 -13.69
N ALA A 57 -3.19 15.03 -12.64
CA ALA A 57 -2.06 14.36 -11.99
C ALA A 57 -1.34 13.41 -12.96
N ILE A 58 -2.09 12.60 -13.74
CA ILE A 58 -1.51 11.73 -14.78
C ILE A 58 -0.79 12.59 -15.83
N ARG A 59 -1.39 13.69 -16.28
CA ARG A 59 -0.77 14.61 -17.26
C ARG A 59 0.57 15.13 -16.78
N GLU A 60 0.65 15.58 -15.52
CA GLU A 60 1.90 16.08 -14.94
C GLU A 60 2.98 15.01 -14.89
N ALA A 61 2.64 13.79 -14.45
CA ALA A 61 3.59 12.68 -14.40
C ALA A 61 4.06 12.27 -15.80
N VAL A 62 3.13 12.09 -16.74
CA VAL A 62 3.43 11.75 -18.14
C VAL A 62 4.29 12.82 -18.81
N SER A 63 3.96 14.10 -18.64
CA SER A 63 4.71 15.21 -19.27
C SER A 63 6.16 15.26 -18.79
N GLU A 64 6.39 14.96 -17.51
CA GLU A 64 7.75 14.89 -16.96
C GLU A 64 8.54 13.69 -17.51
N VAL A 65 7.90 12.52 -17.62
CA VAL A 65 8.52 11.34 -18.26
C VAL A 65 8.85 11.61 -19.72
N GLU A 66 7.91 12.18 -20.48
CA GLU A 66 8.07 12.55 -21.89
C GLU A 66 9.23 13.55 -22.07
N ALA A 67 9.37 14.53 -21.17
CA ALA A 67 10.47 15.49 -21.19
C ALA A 67 11.83 14.86 -20.87
N ARG A 68 11.89 13.95 -19.88
CA ARG A 68 13.13 13.25 -19.48
C ARG A 68 13.63 12.31 -20.57
N LEU A 69 12.73 11.60 -21.24
CA LEU A 69 13.08 10.58 -22.24
C LEU A 69 13.03 11.09 -23.68
N GLY A 70 12.45 12.26 -23.93
CA GLY A 70 12.21 12.77 -25.28
C GLY A 70 11.25 11.86 -26.06
N LEU A 71 10.18 11.40 -25.42
CA LEU A 71 9.16 10.51 -25.98
C LEU A 71 7.80 11.22 -26.02
N ARG A 72 6.90 10.72 -26.86
CA ARG A 72 5.45 10.96 -26.75
C ARG A 72 4.74 9.65 -26.44
N ILE A 73 4.02 9.63 -25.34
CA ILE A 73 3.29 8.46 -24.84
C ILE A 73 1.87 8.53 -25.40
N SER A 74 1.48 7.52 -26.18
CA SER A 74 0.11 7.40 -26.71
C SER A 74 -0.60 6.12 -26.26
N GLU A 75 0.11 5.25 -25.56
CA GLU A 75 -0.40 4.00 -25.02
C GLU A 75 0.29 3.67 -23.70
N ALA A 76 -0.47 3.13 -22.74
CA ALA A 76 0.05 2.65 -21.47
C ALA A 76 -0.75 1.48 -20.91
N TYR A 77 -0.09 0.60 -20.16
CA TYR A 77 -0.73 -0.33 -19.24
C TYR A 77 -1.06 0.40 -17.94
N ALA A 78 -2.14 -0.01 -17.28
CA ALA A 78 -2.53 0.61 -16.02
C ALA A 78 -2.80 -0.42 -14.92
N GLY A 79 -2.64 0.02 -13.68
CA GLY A 79 -3.01 -0.74 -12.49
C GLY A 79 -4.18 -0.12 -11.76
N LEU A 80 -4.99 -0.96 -11.14
CA LEU A 80 -6.03 -0.56 -10.19
C LEU A 80 -6.08 -1.50 -8.99
N SER A 81 -6.45 -0.92 -7.86
CA SER A 81 -6.72 -1.60 -6.60
C SER A 81 -7.99 -1.04 -5.98
N GLY A 82 -8.74 -1.87 -5.28
CA GLY A 82 -9.96 -1.48 -4.58
C GLY A 82 -10.86 -2.66 -4.25
N ASP A 83 -11.82 -2.44 -3.35
CA ASP A 83 -12.85 -3.42 -2.95
C ASP A 83 -13.76 -3.88 -4.12
N PHE A 84 -13.61 -3.25 -5.29
CA PHE A 84 -14.25 -3.62 -6.54
C PHE A 84 -13.49 -4.68 -7.34
N VAL A 85 -12.33 -5.14 -6.85
CA VAL A 85 -11.60 -6.31 -7.35
C VAL A 85 -11.79 -7.46 -6.38
N ARG A 86 -12.21 -8.62 -6.90
CA ARG A 86 -12.45 -9.82 -6.08
C ARG A 86 -12.01 -11.09 -6.78
N CYS A 87 -11.73 -12.12 -5.99
CA CYS A 87 -11.47 -13.48 -6.47
C CYS A 87 -12.74 -14.33 -6.37
N ALA A 88 -13.19 -14.90 -7.48
CA ALA A 88 -14.27 -15.89 -7.51
C ALA A 88 -13.72 -17.26 -7.89
N ARG A 89 -14.15 -18.31 -7.20
CA ARG A 89 -13.76 -19.69 -7.51
C ARG A 89 -14.85 -20.32 -8.37
N HIS A 90 -14.45 -20.99 -9.44
CA HIS A 90 -15.37 -21.76 -10.26
C HIS A 90 -14.71 -23.09 -10.63
N THR A 91 -15.45 -24.18 -10.41
CA THR A 91 -15.00 -25.53 -10.70
C THR A 91 -15.87 -26.09 -11.81
N ASP A 92 -15.23 -26.70 -12.79
CA ASP A 92 -15.89 -27.40 -13.89
C ASP A 92 -15.11 -28.68 -14.18
N HIS A 93 -15.67 -29.54 -15.01
CA HIS A 93 -15.15 -30.85 -15.33
C HIS A 93 -15.43 -31.25 -16.77
N VAL A 94 -14.71 -32.27 -17.23
CA VAL A 94 -14.96 -33.01 -18.46
C VAL A 94 -14.87 -34.49 -18.20
N PHE A 95 -15.54 -35.29 -19.01
CA PHE A 95 -15.34 -36.74 -19.03
C PHE A 95 -14.15 -37.08 -19.92
N VAL A 96 -13.31 -37.99 -19.46
CA VAL A 96 -12.13 -38.47 -20.19
C VAL A 96 -12.59 -39.24 -21.43
N LEU A 97 -12.07 -38.86 -22.59
CA LEU A 97 -12.47 -39.43 -23.89
C LEU A 97 -12.20 -40.93 -23.99
N ASP A 98 -11.05 -41.39 -23.47
CA ASP A 98 -10.68 -42.81 -23.43
C ASP A 98 -10.18 -43.20 -22.04
N PRO A 99 -11.09 -43.60 -21.13
CA PRO A 99 -10.72 -43.95 -19.76
C PRO A 99 -9.74 -45.13 -19.64
N GLN A 100 -9.59 -45.97 -20.68
CA GLN A 100 -8.64 -47.09 -20.66
C GLN A 100 -7.19 -46.64 -20.84
N ASN A 101 -6.97 -45.49 -21.49
CA ASN A 101 -5.65 -44.91 -21.72
C ASN A 101 -5.35 -43.72 -20.78
N GLY A 102 -6.29 -43.40 -19.89
CA GLY A 102 -6.19 -42.28 -18.95
C GLY A 102 -6.43 -40.92 -19.61
N VAL A 103 -6.26 -39.86 -18.83
CA VAL A 103 -6.43 -38.47 -19.27
C VAL A 103 -5.41 -38.15 -20.35
N CYS A 104 -5.86 -37.62 -21.48
CA CYS A 104 -5.01 -37.15 -22.58
C CYS A 104 -5.03 -35.62 -22.69
N GLN A 105 -4.14 -35.08 -23.54
CA GLN A 105 -4.04 -33.63 -23.76
C GLN A 105 -5.35 -33.00 -24.25
N ARG A 106 -6.14 -33.73 -25.04
CA ARG A 106 -7.44 -33.24 -25.55
C ARG A 106 -8.48 -33.06 -24.44
N ASP A 107 -8.44 -33.89 -23.41
CA ASP A 107 -9.32 -33.74 -22.25
C ASP A 107 -8.98 -32.46 -21.48
N VAL A 108 -7.67 -32.20 -21.31
CA VAL A 108 -7.18 -30.97 -20.68
C VAL A 108 -7.59 -29.74 -21.48
N GLU A 109 -7.41 -29.77 -22.80
CA GLU A 109 -7.82 -28.69 -23.71
C GLU A 109 -9.33 -28.44 -23.66
N ALA A 110 -10.15 -29.50 -23.67
CA ALA A 110 -11.59 -29.39 -23.56
C ALA A 110 -12.02 -28.74 -22.23
N LEU A 111 -11.36 -29.07 -21.12
CA LEU A 111 -11.62 -28.44 -19.83
C LEU A 111 -11.23 -26.94 -19.84
N PHE A 112 -10.07 -26.60 -20.41
CA PHE A 112 -9.68 -25.20 -20.56
C PHE A 112 -10.65 -24.40 -21.44
N ASP A 113 -11.16 -24.98 -22.52
CA ASP A 113 -12.11 -24.32 -23.39
C ASP A 113 -13.44 -24.05 -22.67
N ARG A 114 -13.92 -24.97 -21.82
CA ARG A 114 -15.07 -24.71 -20.93
C ARG A 114 -14.80 -23.52 -20.00
N MET A 115 -13.66 -23.53 -19.32
CA MET A 115 -13.26 -22.45 -18.40
C MET A 115 -13.07 -21.10 -19.10
N ARG A 116 -12.60 -21.10 -20.36
CA ARG A 116 -12.46 -19.88 -21.17
C ARG A 116 -13.81 -19.26 -21.49
N ASN A 117 -14.85 -20.09 -21.69
CA ASN A 117 -16.20 -19.65 -22.04
C ASN A 117 -17.02 -19.15 -20.85
N VAL A 118 -16.54 -19.32 -19.62
CA VAL A 118 -17.14 -18.71 -18.42
C VAL A 118 -17.21 -17.20 -18.58
N GLN A 119 -18.42 -16.67 -18.41
CA GLN A 119 -18.73 -15.24 -18.50
C GLN A 119 -18.71 -14.60 -17.11
N ALA A 120 -18.27 -13.34 -17.05
CA ALA A 120 -18.47 -12.52 -15.86
C ALA A 120 -19.94 -12.08 -15.74
N PRO A 121 -20.39 -11.71 -14.54
CA PRO A 121 -21.60 -10.92 -14.35
C PRO A 121 -21.60 -9.64 -15.20
N ASP A 122 -22.79 -9.11 -15.51
CA ASP A 122 -22.99 -8.01 -16.45
C ASP A 122 -22.25 -6.71 -16.08
N ASP A 123 -22.03 -6.46 -14.79
CA ASP A 123 -21.36 -5.27 -14.26
C ASP A 123 -19.86 -5.50 -13.97
N GLU A 124 -19.35 -6.71 -14.23
CA GLU A 124 -17.98 -7.13 -13.95
C GLU A 124 -17.22 -7.54 -15.22
N THR A 125 -15.89 -7.58 -15.12
CA THR A 125 -15.00 -8.07 -16.17
C THR A 125 -14.00 -9.04 -15.55
N ILE A 126 -13.80 -10.19 -16.22
CA ILE A 126 -12.72 -11.12 -15.86
C ILE A 126 -11.40 -10.49 -16.30
N MET A 127 -10.59 -10.05 -15.34
CA MET A 127 -9.25 -9.53 -15.57
C MET A 127 -8.26 -10.66 -15.83
N GLU A 128 -8.34 -11.75 -15.06
CA GLU A 128 -7.42 -12.89 -15.15
C GLU A 128 -8.15 -14.19 -14.80
N ARG A 129 -7.70 -15.30 -15.40
CA ARG A 129 -8.16 -16.65 -15.11
C ARG A 129 -6.96 -17.46 -14.61
N VAL A 130 -6.92 -17.72 -13.30
CA VAL A 130 -5.79 -18.43 -12.68
C VAL A 130 -6.17 -19.90 -12.47
N PRO A 131 -5.65 -20.83 -13.30
CA PRO A 131 -5.90 -22.25 -13.12
C PRO A 131 -5.33 -22.73 -11.78
N GLN A 132 -6.09 -23.54 -11.07
CA GLN A 132 -5.62 -24.25 -9.88
C GLN A 132 -5.23 -25.68 -10.27
N ASN A 133 -5.05 -26.55 -9.28
CA ASN A 133 -4.71 -27.94 -9.54
C ASN A 133 -5.87 -28.69 -10.22
N TYR A 134 -5.56 -29.78 -10.90
CA TYR A 134 -6.54 -30.69 -11.47
C TYR A 134 -6.94 -31.73 -10.43
N VAL A 135 -8.15 -32.24 -10.57
CA VAL A 135 -8.65 -33.36 -9.76
C VAL A 135 -9.15 -34.44 -10.70
N VAL A 136 -8.61 -35.64 -10.57
CA VAL A 136 -9.06 -36.84 -11.30
C VAL A 136 -9.99 -37.63 -10.39
N ASP A 137 -11.15 -38.04 -10.91
CA ASP A 137 -12.20 -38.80 -10.21
C ASP A 137 -12.58 -38.27 -8.81
N ASP A 138 -12.54 -36.94 -8.67
CA ASP A 138 -12.93 -36.15 -7.48
C ASP A 138 -12.10 -36.39 -6.20
N ASN A 139 -11.03 -37.19 -6.27
CA ASN A 139 -10.24 -37.57 -5.09
C ASN A 139 -8.72 -37.51 -5.30
N GLN A 140 -8.24 -37.39 -6.54
CA GLN A 140 -6.80 -37.32 -6.84
C GLN A 140 -6.40 -35.93 -7.37
N GLU A 141 -5.79 -35.11 -6.51
CA GLU A 141 -5.25 -33.81 -6.92
C GLU A 141 -3.88 -33.96 -7.61
N VAL A 142 -3.75 -33.41 -8.82
CA VAL A 142 -2.53 -33.51 -9.65
C VAL A 142 -2.21 -32.18 -10.32
N LYS A 143 -0.92 -31.88 -10.45
CA LYS A 143 -0.45 -30.68 -11.18
C LYS A 143 -0.50 -30.86 -12.69
N ASN A 144 -0.15 -32.05 -13.17
CA ASN A 144 -0.29 -32.45 -14.57
C ASN A 144 -1.16 -33.72 -14.63
N PRO A 145 -2.37 -33.64 -15.21
CA PRO A 145 -3.29 -34.76 -15.20
C PRO A 145 -3.02 -35.75 -16.34
N VAL A 146 -2.26 -35.37 -17.38
CA VAL A 146 -2.01 -36.24 -18.54
C VAL A 146 -1.34 -37.54 -18.11
N GLY A 147 -1.92 -38.67 -18.52
CA GLY A 147 -1.50 -40.02 -18.14
C GLY A 147 -2.08 -40.53 -16.81
N SER A 148 -2.83 -39.70 -16.07
CA SER A 148 -3.56 -40.16 -14.89
C SER A 148 -4.77 -41.01 -15.32
N PHE A 149 -4.98 -42.15 -14.68
CA PHE A 149 -6.15 -42.99 -14.97
C PHE A 149 -7.36 -42.45 -14.23
N GLY A 150 -8.46 -42.25 -14.97
CA GLY A 150 -9.72 -41.82 -14.42
C GLY A 150 -10.77 -41.61 -15.50
N ARG A 151 -12.01 -41.36 -15.07
CA ARG A 151 -13.16 -41.14 -15.95
C ARG A 151 -13.56 -39.67 -16.02
N LYS A 152 -13.20 -38.89 -15.00
CA LYS A 152 -13.56 -37.47 -14.88
C LYS A 152 -12.31 -36.65 -14.56
N LEU A 153 -12.13 -35.58 -15.31
CA LEU A 153 -11.11 -34.57 -15.05
C LEU A 153 -11.81 -33.26 -14.66
N SER A 154 -11.54 -32.79 -13.45
CA SER A 154 -12.06 -31.54 -12.90
C SER A 154 -10.92 -30.55 -12.66
N SER A 155 -11.20 -29.26 -12.66
CA SER A 155 -10.26 -28.24 -12.16
C SER A 155 -11.03 -27.07 -11.58
N THR A 156 -10.44 -26.39 -10.59
CA THR A 156 -10.92 -25.11 -10.10
C THR A 156 -10.11 -23.99 -10.73
N PHE A 157 -10.77 -22.92 -11.13
CA PHE A 157 -10.14 -21.69 -11.59
C PHE A 157 -10.49 -20.57 -10.62
N ASN A 158 -9.49 -19.75 -10.31
CA ASN A 158 -9.68 -18.49 -9.63
C ASN A 158 -9.86 -17.41 -10.71
N PHE A 159 -11.06 -16.87 -10.80
CA PHE A 159 -11.40 -15.76 -11.68
C PHE A 159 -11.20 -14.45 -10.93
N ILE A 160 -10.31 -13.62 -11.44
CA ILE A 160 -10.09 -12.28 -10.90
C ILE A 160 -11.04 -11.33 -11.61
N LEU A 161 -12.02 -10.84 -10.86
CA LEU A 161 -13.12 -10.03 -11.35
C LEU A 161 -12.94 -8.59 -10.91
N CYS A 162 -13.31 -7.64 -11.78
CA CYS A 162 -13.35 -6.23 -11.46
C CYS A 162 -14.65 -5.60 -11.96
N LEU A 163 -15.26 -4.73 -11.15
CA LEU A 163 -16.38 -3.90 -11.63
C LEU A 163 -15.95 -3.06 -12.85
N LYS A 164 -16.85 -2.93 -13.82
CA LYS A 164 -16.60 -2.19 -15.07
C LYS A 164 -16.40 -0.69 -14.83
N THR A 165 -17.11 -0.10 -13.86
CA THR A 165 -17.11 1.35 -13.64
C THR A 165 -15.74 1.93 -13.26
N PRO A 166 -14.99 1.39 -12.30
CA PRO A 166 -13.61 1.83 -12.02
C PRO A 166 -12.71 1.81 -13.26
N MET A 167 -12.75 0.72 -14.04
CA MET A 167 -11.97 0.59 -15.29
C MET A 167 -12.35 1.65 -16.32
N GLN A 168 -13.65 1.89 -16.52
CA GLN A 168 -14.15 2.91 -17.45
C GLN A 168 -13.70 4.32 -17.02
N ARG A 169 -13.72 4.63 -15.72
CA ARG A 169 -13.30 5.94 -15.23
C ARG A 169 -11.80 6.18 -15.41
N LEU A 170 -10.97 5.15 -15.22
CA LEU A 170 -9.54 5.19 -15.49
C LEU A 170 -9.25 5.38 -16.98
N ASP A 171 -9.94 4.61 -17.84
CA ASP A 171 -9.86 4.73 -19.30
C ASP A 171 -10.26 6.14 -19.77
N MET A 172 -11.33 6.72 -19.21
CA MET A 172 -11.73 8.10 -19.48
C MET A 172 -10.65 9.11 -19.08
N ALA A 173 -9.99 8.92 -17.93
CA ALA A 173 -8.92 9.80 -17.47
C ALA A 173 -7.72 9.79 -18.44
N LEU A 174 -7.31 8.60 -18.90
CA LEU A 174 -6.22 8.42 -19.86
C LEU A 174 -6.57 8.97 -21.26
N LYS A 175 -7.79 8.69 -21.75
CA LYS A 175 -8.26 9.14 -23.07
C LYS A 175 -8.25 10.67 -23.21
N ARG A 176 -8.53 11.41 -22.14
CA ARG A 176 -8.46 12.89 -22.11
C ARG A 176 -7.05 13.43 -22.35
N LEU A 177 -6.04 12.59 -22.20
CA LEU A 177 -4.64 12.92 -22.47
C LEU A 177 -4.18 12.44 -23.85
N GLY A 178 -5.06 11.78 -24.62
CA GLY A 178 -4.70 11.11 -25.86
C GLY A 178 -3.96 9.78 -25.64
N ILE A 179 -4.06 9.19 -24.45
CA ILE A 179 -3.42 7.92 -24.10
C ILE A 179 -4.46 6.81 -24.18
N ARG A 180 -4.19 5.79 -24.98
CA ARG A 180 -4.98 4.56 -25.04
C ARG A 180 -4.54 3.61 -23.93
N MET A 181 -5.48 3.04 -23.18
CA MET A 181 -5.19 2.00 -22.21
C MET A 181 -4.97 0.67 -22.94
N ALA A 182 -3.72 0.18 -22.98
CA ALA A 182 -3.33 -1.07 -23.64
C ALA A 182 -3.94 -2.29 -22.95
N GLY A 183 -4.01 -2.22 -21.63
CA GLY A 183 -4.53 -3.24 -20.74
C GLY A 183 -4.56 -2.69 -19.32
N VAL A 184 -5.32 -3.35 -18.47
CA VAL A 184 -5.42 -3.02 -17.06
C VAL A 184 -5.21 -4.27 -16.22
N PHE A 185 -4.45 -4.15 -15.16
CA PHE A 185 -4.12 -5.24 -14.25
C PHE A 185 -4.64 -4.95 -12.85
N SER A 186 -4.95 -6.02 -12.11
CA SER A 186 -5.13 -5.92 -10.66
C SER A 186 -3.76 -5.71 -10.01
N ASN A 187 -3.64 -4.69 -9.17
CA ASN A 187 -2.41 -4.40 -8.44
C ASN A 187 -1.97 -5.59 -7.56
N ALA A 188 -2.94 -6.30 -6.97
CA ALA A 188 -2.70 -7.52 -6.20
C ALA A 188 -1.99 -8.61 -7.03
N LEU A 189 -2.29 -8.74 -8.33
CA LEU A 189 -1.64 -9.73 -9.19
C LEU A 189 -0.23 -9.33 -9.64
N VAL A 190 0.00 -8.04 -9.91
CA VAL A 190 1.25 -7.59 -10.53
C VAL A 190 2.31 -7.17 -9.53
N THR A 191 1.92 -6.68 -8.36
CA THR A 191 2.87 -6.27 -7.31
C THR A 191 3.79 -7.43 -6.85
N PRO A 192 3.27 -8.66 -6.61
CA PRO A 192 4.10 -9.81 -6.26
C PRO A 192 5.17 -10.14 -7.29
N GLU A 193 4.94 -9.88 -8.58
CA GLU A 193 5.88 -10.15 -9.66
C GLU A 193 7.16 -9.30 -9.55
N ALA A 194 7.10 -8.15 -8.89
CA ALA A 194 8.26 -7.27 -8.67
C ALA A 194 9.04 -7.57 -7.38
N VAL A 195 8.42 -8.25 -6.40
CA VAL A 195 8.97 -8.35 -5.03
C VAL A 195 9.27 -9.77 -4.55
N LEU A 196 8.74 -10.79 -5.23
CA LEU A 196 8.93 -12.19 -4.88
C LEU A 196 9.96 -12.89 -5.75
N THR A 197 10.67 -13.81 -5.11
CA THR A 197 11.50 -14.81 -5.79
C THR A 197 10.65 -16.04 -6.21
N PRO A 198 11.10 -16.83 -7.21
CA PRO A 198 10.43 -18.09 -7.56
C PRO A 198 10.34 -19.08 -6.39
N GLU A 199 11.33 -19.10 -5.50
CA GLU A 199 11.37 -19.96 -4.33
C GLU A 199 10.28 -19.59 -3.33
N GLU A 200 10.10 -18.29 -3.04
CA GLU A 200 9.02 -17.84 -2.14
C GLU A 200 7.63 -18.16 -2.70
N LYS A 201 7.45 -18.03 -4.02
CA LYS A 201 6.19 -18.39 -4.68
C LYS A 201 5.91 -19.90 -4.61
N GLU A 202 6.96 -20.74 -4.61
CA GLU A 202 6.83 -22.20 -4.50
C GLU A 202 6.52 -22.62 -3.07
N GLU A 203 7.31 -22.18 -2.09
CA GLU A 203 7.23 -22.60 -0.68
C GLU A 203 6.03 -21.98 0.06
N GLY A 204 5.48 -20.89 -0.46
CA GLY A 204 4.29 -20.24 0.04
C GLY A 204 4.55 -18.94 0.77
N VAL A 205 3.88 -17.88 0.34
CA VAL A 205 4.08 -16.51 0.82
C VAL A 205 2.82 -15.67 0.66
N ALA A 206 2.58 -14.75 1.59
CA ALA A 206 1.60 -13.68 1.43
C ALA A 206 2.32 -12.37 1.11
N VAL A 207 1.95 -11.72 0.01
CA VAL A 207 2.36 -10.34 -0.29
C VAL A 207 1.28 -9.40 0.20
N VAL A 208 1.68 -8.38 0.95
CA VAL A 208 0.79 -7.37 1.51
C VAL A 208 1.29 -5.99 1.09
N ASP A 209 0.58 -5.36 0.16
CA ASP A 209 0.86 -4.00 -0.30
C ASP A 209 0.02 -3.02 0.51
N VAL A 210 0.66 -2.30 1.44
CA VAL A 210 -0.01 -1.30 2.28
C VAL A 210 0.07 0.05 1.59
N GLY A 211 -0.96 0.36 0.79
CA GLY A 211 -1.10 1.60 0.06
C GLY A 211 -1.67 2.77 0.88
N GLY A 212 -1.99 3.85 0.19
CA GLY A 212 -2.61 5.03 0.80
C GLY A 212 -4.06 4.79 1.23
N GLY A 213 -4.92 4.30 0.33
CA GLY A 213 -6.34 4.12 0.59
C GLY A 213 -6.78 2.66 0.80
N VAL A 214 -5.92 1.72 0.44
CA VAL A 214 -6.23 0.30 0.32
C VAL A 214 -5.01 -0.51 0.76
N THR A 215 -5.25 -1.75 1.18
CA THR A 215 -4.22 -2.76 1.42
C THR A 215 -4.55 -4.00 0.60
N ASP A 216 -3.70 -4.34 -0.35
CA ASP A 216 -3.87 -5.56 -1.17
C ASP A 216 -3.17 -6.73 -0.50
N VAL A 217 -3.82 -7.90 -0.54
CA VAL A 217 -3.29 -9.18 -0.06
C VAL A 217 -3.28 -10.16 -1.20
N THR A 218 -2.15 -10.84 -1.41
CA THR A 218 -2.03 -11.93 -2.39
C THR A 218 -1.31 -13.11 -1.78
N VAL A 219 -1.88 -14.30 -1.95
CA VAL A 219 -1.29 -15.54 -1.44
C VAL A 219 -0.81 -16.40 -2.60
N TYR A 220 0.48 -16.74 -2.58
CA TYR A 220 1.09 -17.72 -3.47
C TYR A 220 1.35 -19.03 -2.74
N TYR A 221 1.19 -20.15 -3.43
CA TYR A 221 1.63 -21.47 -2.98
C TYR A 221 1.78 -22.42 -4.17
N HIS A 222 2.91 -23.12 -4.28
CA HIS A 222 3.31 -23.93 -5.45
C HIS A 222 3.29 -23.16 -6.77
N ASN A 223 3.82 -21.92 -6.76
CA ASN A 223 3.91 -21.04 -7.93
C ASN A 223 2.55 -20.63 -8.55
N VAL A 224 1.46 -20.75 -7.79
CA VAL A 224 0.11 -20.36 -8.22
C VAL A 224 -0.45 -19.31 -7.26
N VAL A 225 -1.09 -18.28 -7.82
CA VAL A 225 -1.91 -17.34 -7.03
C VAL A 225 -3.14 -18.08 -6.51
N ARG A 226 -3.16 -18.32 -5.20
CA ARG A 226 -4.23 -19.06 -4.52
C ARG A 226 -5.36 -18.17 -4.04
N TYR A 227 -5.05 -16.92 -3.73
CA TYR A 227 -6.01 -15.97 -3.19
C TYR A 227 -5.55 -14.54 -3.44
N ILE A 228 -6.51 -13.65 -3.70
CA ILE A 228 -6.30 -12.20 -3.63
C ILE A 228 -7.47 -11.56 -2.89
N ALA A 229 -7.18 -10.47 -2.18
CA ALA A 229 -8.18 -9.61 -1.56
C ALA A 229 -7.68 -8.16 -1.54
N CYS A 230 -8.61 -7.21 -1.46
CA CYS A 230 -8.31 -5.80 -1.26
C CYS A 230 -9.13 -5.28 -0.08
N ILE A 231 -8.42 -4.83 0.96
CA ILE A 231 -9.00 -4.22 2.15
C ILE A 231 -9.10 -2.70 1.89
N PRO A 232 -10.27 -2.05 2.01
CA PRO A 232 -10.44 -0.62 1.76
C PRO A 232 -9.95 0.25 2.92
N MET A 233 -8.74 -0.05 3.42
CA MET A 233 -8.06 0.66 4.49
C MET A 233 -6.55 0.66 4.22
N GLY A 234 -5.93 1.83 4.28
CA GLY A 234 -4.49 2.01 4.15
C GLY A 234 -3.99 3.18 5.01
N ALA A 235 -2.84 3.75 4.69
CA ALA A 235 -2.21 4.80 5.50
C ALA A 235 -3.03 6.10 5.64
N THR A 236 -4.01 6.36 4.78
CA THR A 236 -4.94 7.49 4.93
C THR A 236 -5.84 7.36 6.16
N ALA A 237 -6.12 6.13 6.62
CA ALA A 237 -6.79 5.90 7.90
C ALA A 237 -5.90 6.32 9.07
N ILE A 238 -4.60 5.96 9.04
CA ILE A 238 -3.60 6.39 10.02
C ILE A 238 -3.52 7.93 10.05
N ASN A 239 -3.44 8.56 8.87
CA ASN A 239 -3.41 10.02 8.75
C ASN A 239 -4.62 10.67 9.41
N ARG A 240 -5.82 10.12 9.21
CA ARG A 240 -7.06 10.63 9.82
C ARG A 240 -7.00 10.56 11.35
N ASP A 241 -6.44 9.50 11.91
CA ASP A 241 -6.31 9.35 13.36
C ASP A 241 -5.27 10.33 13.92
N ILE A 242 -4.15 10.55 13.23
CA ILE A 242 -3.15 11.58 13.61
C ILE A 242 -3.78 12.99 13.61
N ARG A 243 -4.69 13.31 12.68
CA ARG A 243 -5.38 14.61 12.67
C ARG A 243 -6.17 14.88 13.94
N THR A 244 -6.70 13.84 14.58
CA THR A 244 -7.47 13.99 15.84
C THR A 244 -6.62 14.53 16.98
N MET A 245 -5.29 14.44 16.88
CA MET A 245 -4.34 15.03 17.82
C MET A 245 -4.22 16.56 17.68
N GLY A 246 -4.94 17.17 16.73
CA GLY A 246 -4.89 18.60 16.42
C GLY A 246 -3.81 18.97 15.39
N VAL A 247 -3.26 17.99 14.67
CA VAL A 247 -2.25 18.22 13.61
C VAL A 247 -2.94 18.74 12.34
N PRO A 248 -2.51 19.88 11.76
CA PRO A 248 -3.05 20.36 10.49
C PRO A 248 -2.77 19.37 9.35
N GLU A 249 -3.74 19.17 8.45
CA GLU A 249 -3.67 18.17 7.35
C GLU A 249 -2.34 18.20 6.58
N ARG A 250 -1.93 19.41 6.17
CA ARG A 250 -0.68 19.64 5.41
C ARG A 250 0.59 19.14 6.10
N LEU A 251 0.55 18.89 7.41
CA LEU A 251 1.69 18.42 8.21
C LEU A 251 1.63 16.93 8.56
N VAL A 252 0.45 16.31 8.47
CA VAL A 252 0.19 14.94 8.95
C VAL A 252 1.14 13.92 8.33
N GLU A 253 1.19 13.86 7.00
CA GLU A 253 2.04 12.89 6.29
C GLU A 253 3.51 13.10 6.66
N SER A 254 3.95 14.36 6.69
CA SER A 254 5.34 14.70 7.00
C SER A 254 5.72 14.42 8.46
N LEU A 255 4.76 14.48 9.38
CA LEU A 255 4.93 14.12 10.79
C LEU A 255 5.03 12.60 10.93
N LYS A 256 4.12 11.86 10.29
CA LYS A 256 4.10 10.40 10.25
C LYS A 256 5.40 9.83 9.68
N LEU A 257 5.86 10.31 8.52
CA LEU A 257 7.07 9.81 7.87
C LEU A 257 8.35 10.12 8.66
N ARG A 258 8.42 11.28 9.32
CA ARG A 258 9.64 11.70 10.04
C ARG A 258 9.74 11.17 11.46
N TYR A 259 8.62 10.99 12.14
CA TYR A 259 8.60 10.71 13.57
C TYR A 259 7.66 9.58 13.98
N GLY A 260 6.88 9.04 13.05
CA GLY A 260 5.98 7.93 13.32
C GLY A 260 6.74 6.62 13.56
N SER A 261 6.14 5.78 14.40
CA SER A 261 6.49 4.38 14.60
C SER A 261 5.19 3.60 14.72
N ALA A 262 5.16 2.40 14.14
CA ALA A 262 4.01 1.51 14.23
C ALA A 262 3.95 0.75 15.56
N VAL A 263 5.01 0.78 16.38
CA VAL A 263 5.04 0.12 17.70
C VAL A 263 5.37 1.17 18.75
N ALA A 264 4.38 1.58 19.54
CA ALA A 264 4.55 2.68 20.49
C ALA A 264 5.61 2.39 21.55
N GLU A 265 5.74 1.13 21.97
CA GLU A 265 6.77 0.69 22.91
C GLU A 265 8.20 1.03 22.44
N LEU A 266 8.45 1.02 21.13
CA LEU A 266 9.76 1.32 20.54
C LEU A 266 9.96 2.82 20.26
N ALA A 267 8.93 3.64 20.48
CA ALA A 267 9.00 5.08 20.30
C ALA A 267 9.62 5.75 21.54
N PRO A 268 10.46 6.80 21.37
CA PRO A 268 11.04 7.52 22.50
C PRO A 268 9.98 8.10 23.44
N GLU A 269 10.11 7.82 24.73
CA GLU A 269 9.09 8.18 25.74
C GLU A 269 9.07 9.69 26.04
N ASP A 270 10.22 10.36 26.05
CA ASP A 270 10.33 11.77 26.46
C ASP A 270 10.58 12.76 25.31
N LYS A 271 10.57 12.29 24.06
CA LYS A 271 10.86 13.16 22.90
C LYS A 271 9.61 13.89 22.45
N LEU A 272 9.69 15.21 22.43
CA LEU A 272 8.63 16.09 21.91
C LEU A 272 9.00 16.60 20.51
N VAL A 273 7.96 16.78 19.68
CA VAL A 273 8.07 17.48 18.40
C VAL A 273 7.07 18.64 18.36
N ARG A 274 7.58 19.83 18.02
CA ARG A 274 6.77 21.03 17.84
C ARG A 274 6.08 20.98 16.48
N VAL A 275 4.75 20.92 16.49
CA VAL A 275 3.91 21.02 15.29
C VAL A 275 3.35 22.42 15.21
N ASN A 276 3.76 23.18 14.20
CA ASN A 276 3.25 24.53 13.97
C ASN A 276 1.81 24.47 13.44
N GLY A 277 0.87 25.09 14.14
CA GLY A 277 -0.52 25.19 13.70
C GLY A 277 -0.72 26.18 12.54
N ARG A 278 -1.92 26.74 12.42
CA ARG A 278 -2.20 27.81 11.44
C ARG A 278 -1.57 29.13 11.88
N THR A 279 -1.57 29.40 13.18
CA THR A 279 -0.87 30.53 13.79
C THR A 279 0.21 30.05 14.76
N ALA A 280 1.13 30.94 15.16
CA ALA A 280 2.17 30.63 16.16
C ALA A 280 1.57 30.25 17.53
N ARG A 281 0.36 30.74 17.85
CA ARG A 281 -0.36 30.38 19.09
C ARG A 281 -0.95 28.97 19.04
N ASP A 282 -1.19 28.45 17.85
CA ASP A 282 -1.73 27.11 17.63
C ASP A 282 -0.64 26.04 17.57
N ALA A 283 0.63 26.42 17.78
CA ALA A 283 1.72 25.47 17.77
C ALA A 283 1.67 24.59 19.02
N LYS A 284 1.75 23.28 18.81
CA LYS A 284 1.56 22.25 19.84
C LYS A 284 2.76 21.33 19.91
N ASP A 285 3.16 20.96 21.11
CA ASP A 285 4.15 19.91 21.32
C ASP A 285 3.47 18.56 21.38
N ILE A 286 3.95 17.62 20.57
CA ILE A 286 3.43 16.25 20.50
C ILE A 286 4.52 15.32 20.98
N LEU A 287 4.19 14.49 21.98
CA LEU A 287 5.05 13.41 22.43
C LEU A 287 5.11 12.31 21.37
N LEU A 288 6.32 11.87 21.01
CA LEU A 288 6.48 10.83 19.99
C LEU A 288 5.80 9.52 20.41
N ARG A 289 5.83 9.18 21.70
CA ARG A 289 5.08 8.04 22.24
C ARG A 289 3.57 8.14 21.94
N ASN A 290 2.97 9.31 22.15
CA ASN A 290 1.54 9.51 21.86
C ASN A 290 1.23 9.42 20.36
N LEU A 291 2.11 9.95 19.50
CA LEU A 291 1.97 9.82 18.05
C LEU A 291 2.02 8.33 17.65
N ALA A 292 2.99 7.59 18.19
CA ALA A 292 3.13 6.17 17.91
C ALA A 292 1.95 5.35 18.44
N THR A 293 1.37 5.68 19.61
CA THR A 293 0.15 5.02 20.12
C THR A 293 -1.04 5.17 19.16
N VAL A 294 -1.21 6.35 18.55
CA VAL A 294 -2.28 6.58 17.57
C VAL A 294 -2.01 5.81 16.28
N ILE A 295 -0.76 5.76 15.83
CA ILE A 295 -0.35 5.01 14.63
C ILE A 295 -0.52 3.50 14.85
N GLU A 296 -0.01 2.97 15.95
CA GLU A 296 -0.05 1.55 16.33
C GLU A 296 -1.49 1.04 16.38
N ALA A 297 -2.41 1.80 16.98
CA ALA A 297 -3.82 1.39 17.05
C ALA A 297 -4.40 1.13 15.65
N ARG A 298 -4.20 2.05 14.70
CA ARG A 298 -4.73 1.87 13.35
C ARG A 298 -3.95 0.85 12.51
N ALA A 299 -2.64 0.81 12.67
CA ALA A 299 -1.81 -0.18 12.00
C ALA A 299 -2.15 -1.60 12.46
N THR A 300 -2.51 -1.77 13.74
CA THR A 300 -3.03 -3.03 14.30
C THR A 300 -4.30 -3.46 13.60
N ASP A 301 -5.30 -2.58 13.44
CA ASP A 301 -6.52 -2.90 12.69
C ASP A 301 -6.21 -3.40 11.27
N ILE A 302 -5.30 -2.73 10.55
CA ILE A 302 -4.89 -3.12 9.19
C ILE A 302 -4.26 -4.52 9.21
N ALA A 303 -3.33 -4.77 10.13
CA ALA A 303 -2.67 -6.08 10.26
C ALA A 303 -3.65 -7.19 10.67
N GLU A 304 -4.65 -6.90 11.51
CA GLU A 304 -5.71 -7.85 11.88
C GLU A 304 -6.61 -8.20 10.69
N PHE A 305 -7.00 -7.21 9.87
CA PHE A 305 -7.73 -7.48 8.63
C PHE A 305 -6.90 -8.34 7.67
N VAL A 306 -5.61 -8.04 7.50
CA VAL A 306 -4.71 -8.86 6.68
C VAL A 306 -4.61 -10.29 7.21
N ALA A 307 -4.44 -10.48 8.53
CA ALA A 307 -4.39 -11.80 9.15
C ALA A 307 -5.68 -12.59 8.89
N GLN A 308 -6.83 -11.91 8.94
CA GLN A 308 -8.13 -12.51 8.65
C GLN A 308 -8.24 -12.93 7.17
N GLU A 309 -7.84 -12.10 6.22
CA GLU A 309 -7.81 -12.45 4.79
C GLU A 309 -6.88 -13.65 4.50
N ILE A 310 -5.70 -13.68 5.12
CA ILE A 310 -4.76 -14.82 5.01
C ILE A 310 -5.41 -16.09 5.57
N LYS A 311 -6.12 -16.00 6.70
CA LYS A 311 -6.85 -17.14 7.26
C LYS A 311 -7.98 -17.61 6.34
N ASP A 312 -8.77 -16.68 5.83
CA ASP A 312 -9.92 -16.96 4.95
C ASP A 312 -9.49 -17.53 3.58
N SER A 313 -8.25 -17.27 3.17
CA SER A 313 -7.65 -17.93 1.99
C SER A 313 -7.56 -19.46 2.15
N GLY A 314 -7.47 -19.97 3.39
CA GLY A 314 -7.23 -21.38 3.69
C GLY A 314 -5.76 -21.82 3.60
N TYR A 315 -4.83 -20.87 3.44
CA TYR A 315 -3.40 -21.14 3.26
C TYR A 315 -2.51 -20.67 4.43
N ALA A 316 -3.08 -20.13 5.52
CA ALA A 316 -2.31 -19.59 6.64
C ALA A 316 -1.21 -20.54 7.15
N ASP A 317 -1.51 -21.83 7.26
CA ASP A 317 -0.56 -22.86 7.73
C ASP A 317 0.42 -23.36 6.64
N ARG A 318 0.40 -22.76 5.44
CA ARG A 318 1.19 -23.17 4.27
C ARG A 318 2.09 -22.06 3.73
N LEU A 319 2.26 -20.96 4.47
CA LEU A 319 3.10 -19.84 4.04
C LEU A 319 4.47 -19.94 4.71
N ALA A 320 5.31 -20.86 4.24
CA ALA A 320 6.62 -21.11 4.84
C ALA A 320 7.53 -19.86 4.82
N CYS A 321 7.36 -18.97 3.85
CA CYS A 321 8.10 -17.71 3.75
C CYS A 321 7.41 -16.53 4.47
N GLY A 322 6.27 -16.76 5.13
CA GLY A 322 5.56 -15.74 5.89
C GLY A 322 4.96 -14.62 5.02
N ILE A 323 5.17 -13.38 5.45
CA ILE A 323 4.60 -12.17 4.84
C ILE A 323 5.71 -11.29 4.25
N VAL A 324 5.47 -10.84 3.02
CA VAL A 324 6.27 -9.81 2.33
C VAL A 324 5.47 -8.52 2.29
N LEU A 325 5.91 -7.52 3.06
CA LEU A 325 5.34 -6.18 3.06
C LEU A 325 5.93 -5.32 1.93
N THR A 326 5.08 -4.57 1.27
CA THR A 326 5.48 -3.55 0.29
C THR A 326 4.49 -2.38 0.27
N GLY A 327 4.63 -1.48 -0.69
CA GLY A 327 3.83 -0.27 -0.82
C GLY A 327 4.40 0.90 -0.04
N GLY A 328 3.90 2.10 -0.32
CA GLY A 328 4.45 3.33 0.26
C GLY A 328 4.40 3.40 1.78
N SER A 329 3.48 2.65 2.41
CA SER A 329 3.35 2.60 3.87
C SER A 329 4.32 1.62 4.53
N ALA A 330 4.93 0.69 3.78
CA ALA A 330 5.97 -0.20 4.31
C ALA A 330 7.21 0.55 4.81
N ARG A 331 7.35 1.84 4.45
CA ARG A 331 8.38 2.75 4.98
C ARG A 331 8.08 3.25 6.40
N LEU A 332 6.87 3.04 6.91
CA LEU A 332 6.54 3.40 8.29
C LEU A 332 7.41 2.56 9.23
N LYS A 333 8.17 3.25 10.08
CA LYS A 333 9.08 2.62 11.01
C LYS A 333 8.36 1.59 11.88
N ASP A 334 8.98 0.44 12.09
CA ASP A 334 8.51 -0.66 12.95
C ASP A 334 7.20 -1.33 12.47
N LEU A 335 6.75 -1.09 11.22
CA LEU A 335 5.53 -1.71 10.68
C LEU A 335 5.66 -3.23 10.52
N ASP A 336 6.81 -3.71 10.07
CA ASP A 336 7.11 -5.14 9.96
C ASP A 336 7.04 -5.84 11.32
N GLU A 337 7.56 -5.19 12.37
CA GLU A 337 7.49 -5.69 13.75
C GLU A 337 6.04 -5.74 14.25
N LEU A 338 5.24 -4.71 13.97
CA LEU A 338 3.80 -4.76 14.29
C LEU A 338 3.12 -5.94 13.60
N PHE A 339 3.34 -6.12 12.29
CA PHE A 339 2.75 -7.24 11.56
C PHE A 339 3.20 -8.58 12.15
N ARG A 340 4.49 -8.73 12.48
CA ARG A 340 5.05 -9.94 13.12
C ARG A 340 4.34 -10.26 14.44
N ARG A 341 4.08 -9.26 15.28
CA ARG A 341 3.36 -9.41 16.55
C ARG A 341 1.89 -9.84 16.36
N VAL A 342 1.20 -9.23 15.40
CA VAL A 342 -0.23 -9.45 15.16
C VAL A 342 -0.47 -10.79 14.45
N THR A 343 0.26 -11.05 13.35
CA THR A 343 0.04 -12.22 12.50
C THR A 343 0.74 -13.47 13.02
N ARG A 344 1.79 -13.31 13.85
CA ARG A 344 2.68 -14.39 14.32
C ARG A 344 3.39 -15.13 13.18
N MET A 345 3.57 -14.45 12.05
CA MET A 345 4.31 -14.96 10.89
C MET A 345 5.64 -14.21 10.77
N ASP A 346 6.62 -14.81 10.09
CA ASP A 346 7.80 -14.06 9.67
C ASP A 346 7.40 -12.94 8.71
N VAL A 347 8.06 -11.79 8.83
CA VAL A 347 7.73 -10.59 8.04
C VAL A 347 9.02 -9.96 7.54
N ARG A 348 9.08 -9.65 6.24
CA ARG A 348 10.12 -8.82 5.63
C ARG A 348 9.52 -7.70 4.80
N VAL A 349 10.22 -6.58 4.68
CA VAL A 349 9.89 -5.51 3.72
C VAL A 349 10.62 -5.77 2.41
N ALA A 350 9.95 -5.63 1.27
CA ALA A 350 10.54 -5.83 -0.05
C ALA A 350 10.70 -4.54 -0.85
N LEU A 351 11.73 -4.53 -1.69
CA LEU A 351 11.94 -3.58 -2.78
C LEU A 351 11.64 -4.27 -4.12
N PRO A 352 11.28 -3.50 -5.17
CA PRO A 352 10.95 -4.08 -6.46
C PRO A 352 12.19 -4.41 -7.28
N GLU A 353 12.81 -5.54 -6.94
CA GLU A 353 14.08 -5.96 -7.53
C GLU A 353 13.95 -7.18 -8.46
N ALA A 354 12.81 -7.88 -8.43
CA ALA A 354 12.61 -9.08 -9.24
C ALA A 354 12.35 -8.70 -10.70
N GLY A 355 12.96 -9.43 -11.64
CA GLY A 355 12.69 -9.30 -13.07
C GLY A 355 13.28 -8.05 -13.77
N ILE A 356 14.06 -7.23 -13.07
CA ILE A 356 14.71 -6.02 -13.62
C ILE A 356 16.24 -6.11 -13.54
N THR A 357 16.94 -5.25 -14.29
CA THR A 357 18.41 -5.17 -14.28
C THR A 357 18.97 -4.56 -13.01
N ALA A 358 20.25 -4.85 -12.72
CA ALA A 358 20.92 -4.34 -11.52
C ALA A 358 20.97 -2.80 -11.44
N GLU A 359 21.21 -2.12 -12.57
CA GLU A 359 21.17 -0.65 -12.65
C GLU A 359 19.77 -0.11 -12.31
N SER A 360 18.73 -0.77 -12.81
CA SER A 360 17.35 -0.38 -12.54
C SER A 360 16.98 -0.50 -11.06
N LYS A 361 17.56 -1.46 -10.32
CA LYS A 361 17.25 -1.68 -8.89
C LYS A 361 17.52 -0.42 -8.05
N GLU A 362 18.63 0.27 -8.30
CA GLU A 362 18.97 1.50 -7.56
C GLU A 362 17.96 2.62 -7.85
N HIS A 363 17.46 2.71 -9.09
CA HIS A 363 16.48 3.71 -9.49
C HIS A 363 15.09 3.49 -8.89
N VAL A 364 14.75 2.24 -8.56
CA VAL A 364 13.44 1.87 -8.01
C VAL A 364 13.51 1.33 -6.58
N ALA A 365 14.58 1.63 -5.83
CA ALA A 365 14.80 1.20 -4.45
C ALA A 365 13.86 1.89 -3.43
N ASP A 366 12.56 1.84 -3.68
CA ASP A 366 11.48 2.29 -2.81
C ASP A 366 10.30 1.31 -2.92
N PRO A 367 9.79 0.75 -1.81
CA PRO A 367 8.62 -0.15 -1.85
C PRO A 367 7.39 0.49 -2.52
N ALA A 368 7.28 1.83 -2.51
CA ALA A 368 6.22 2.58 -3.16
C ALA A 368 6.16 2.41 -4.69
N PHE A 369 7.22 1.90 -5.33
CA PHE A 369 7.26 1.68 -6.78
C PHE A 369 6.96 0.24 -7.19
N SER A 370 6.68 -0.65 -6.23
CA SER A 370 6.56 -2.09 -6.52
C SER A 370 5.44 -2.44 -7.48
N THR A 371 4.27 -1.82 -7.29
CA THR A 371 3.13 -2.00 -8.18
C THR A 371 3.43 -1.50 -9.60
N ALA A 372 4.03 -0.30 -9.71
CA ALA A 372 4.38 0.29 -11.01
C ALA A 372 5.39 -0.60 -11.77
N VAL A 373 6.40 -1.13 -11.09
CA VAL A 373 7.36 -2.09 -11.68
C VAL A 373 6.66 -3.40 -12.05
N GLY A 374 5.74 -3.89 -11.22
CA GLY A 374 4.92 -5.07 -11.51
C GLY A 374 4.08 -4.94 -12.79
N ILE A 375 3.39 -3.79 -12.95
CA ILE A 375 2.62 -3.46 -14.17
C ILE A 375 3.57 -3.43 -15.38
N LEU A 376 4.76 -2.84 -15.23
CA LEU A 376 5.75 -2.74 -16.29
C LEU A 376 6.26 -4.13 -16.72
N LEU A 377 6.57 -5.00 -15.76
CA LEU A 377 6.97 -6.40 -16.01
C LEU A 377 5.88 -7.14 -16.78
N LYS A 378 4.63 -7.11 -16.29
CA LYS A 378 3.51 -7.80 -16.94
C LYS A 378 3.17 -7.21 -18.32
N GLY A 379 3.20 -5.88 -18.43
CA GLY A 379 3.01 -5.17 -19.68
C GLY A 379 4.06 -5.56 -20.72
N SER A 380 5.34 -5.63 -20.33
CA SER A 380 6.45 -6.02 -21.23
C SER A 380 6.39 -7.47 -21.71
N GLN A 381 5.60 -8.33 -21.07
CA GLN A 381 5.30 -9.70 -21.54
C GLN A 381 4.09 -9.73 -22.48
N THR A 382 3.20 -8.74 -22.37
CA THR A 382 1.95 -8.66 -23.15
C THR A 382 2.16 -7.97 -24.49
N GLY A 383 2.92 -6.88 -24.52
CA GLY A 383 3.19 -6.13 -25.75
C GLY A 383 3.92 -4.80 -25.54
N ALA A 384 4.52 -4.32 -26.61
CA ALA A 384 5.12 -2.99 -26.65
C ALA A 384 4.04 -1.90 -26.71
N CYS A 385 4.27 -0.76 -26.07
CA CYS A 385 3.39 0.40 -26.18
C CYS A 385 3.74 1.25 -27.41
N ALA A 386 2.71 1.80 -28.05
CA ALA A 386 2.88 2.83 -29.06
C ALA A 386 3.45 4.12 -28.45
N VAL A 387 4.74 4.37 -28.70
CA VAL A 387 5.44 5.62 -28.36
C VAL A 387 6.12 6.20 -29.60
N VAL A 388 6.18 7.53 -29.66
CA VAL A 388 6.86 8.25 -30.75
C VAL A 388 8.07 8.98 -30.15
N GLU A 389 9.27 8.68 -30.65
CA GLU A 389 10.46 9.44 -30.27
C GLU A 389 10.37 10.87 -30.81
N MET A 390 10.59 11.85 -29.94
CA MET A 390 10.60 13.25 -30.34
C MET A 390 11.91 13.58 -31.06
N PRO A 391 11.85 14.28 -32.21
CA PRO A 391 13.05 14.80 -32.86
C PRO A 391 13.88 15.63 -31.89
N ALA A 392 15.20 15.47 -31.94
CA ALA A 392 16.13 16.15 -31.03
C ALA A 392 15.96 17.69 -31.00
N SER A 393 15.42 18.29 -32.07
CA SER A 393 15.12 19.73 -32.18
C SER A 393 14.01 20.23 -31.25
N HIS A 394 13.21 19.34 -30.65
CA HIS A 394 12.13 19.68 -29.72
C HIS A 394 12.42 19.31 -28.27
N ARG A 395 13.60 18.75 -27.97
CA ARG A 395 14.01 18.45 -26.59
C ARG A 395 14.37 19.76 -25.90
N THR A 396 13.48 20.24 -25.02
CA THR A 396 13.83 21.29 -24.07
C THR A 396 14.79 20.67 -23.06
N ALA A 397 16.00 21.23 -22.94
CA ALA A 397 16.97 20.73 -21.98
C ALA A 397 16.35 20.74 -20.56
N PRO A 398 16.51 19.67 -19.75
CA PRO A 398 16.06 19.71 -18.37
C PRO A 398 16.75 20.88 -17.67
N GLN A 399 15.95 21.79 -17.11
CA GLN A 399 16.49 22.86 -16.26
C GLN A 399 17.19 22.19 -15.06
N PRO A 400 18.43 22.56 -14.73
CA PRO A 400 19.10 22.01 -13.56
C PRO A 400 18.24 22.28 -12.33
N GLN A 401 17.94 21.23 -11.57
CA GLN A 401 17.28 21.37 -10.27
C GLN A 401 18.11 22.31 -9.39
N PRO A 402 17.49 23.22 -8.61
CA PRO A 402 18.23 23.99 -7.63
C PRO A 402 18.86 23.02 -6.62
N GLN A 403 20.19 22.90 -6.65
CA GLN A 403 20.91 22.27 -5.56
C GLN A 403 20.62 23.07 -4.29
N PRO A 404 20.25 22.43 -3.16
CA PRO A 404 20.21 23.13 -1.89
C PRO A 404 21.61 23.72 -1.65
N ALA A 405 21.65 25.03 -1.46
CA ALA A 405 22.90 25.76 -1.26
C ALA A 405 23.70 25.09 -0.14
N ALA A 406 24.89 24.58 -0.50
CA ALA A 406 25.87 24.16 0.47
C ALA A 406 26.17 25.36 1.39
N SER A 407 25.97 25.18 2.69
CA SER A 407 26.45 26.13 3.69
C SER A 407 27.97 26.27 3.51
N SER A 408 28.38 27.42 3.00
CA SER A 408 29.78 27.83 2.92
C SER A 408 30.37 27.85 4.33
N GLU A 409 31.19 26.86 4.65
CA GLU A 409 32.14 26.95 5.76
C GLU A 409 33.13 28.07 5.43
N ALA A 410 33.11 29.13 6.25
CA ALA A 410 34.06 30.23 6.16
C ALA A 410 35.47 29.70 6.42
N ALA A 411 36.30 29.76 5.38
CA ALA A 411 37.72 29.45 5.43
C ALA A 411 38.45 30.37 6.42
N ALA A 412 39.20 29.77 7.33
CA ALA A 412 40.16 30.45 8.20
C ALA A 412 41.26 31.14 7.36
N PRO A 413 41.67 32.38 7.69
CA PRO A 413 42.73 33.05 6.97
C PRO A 413 44.12 32.52 7.38
N ARG A 414 44.94 32.25 6.36
CA ARG A 414 46.36 31.89 6.47
C ARG A 414 47.19 33.10 6.87
N THR A 415 48.07 32.93 7.86
CA THR A 415 49.09 33.91 8.28
C THR A 415 50.47 33.49 7.76
N GLU A 416 51.21 34.42 7.16
CA GLU A 416 52.66 34.35 6.95
C GLU A 416 53.39 35.50 7.67
N PRO A 417 54.70 35.36 7.96
CA PRO A 417 55.30 35.86 9.20
C PRO A 417 56.04 37.20 9.03
N SER A 418 56.03 38.04 10.07
CA SER A 418 56.97 39.16 10.19
C SER A 418 57.41 39.39 11.65
N ALA A 419 58.60 39.98 11.78
CA ALA A 419 59.59 39.78 12.83
C ALA A 419 59.35 40.50 14.19
N ARG A 420 60.08 40.01 15.21
CA ARG A 420 60.33 40.56 16.58
C ARG A 420 60.73 42.06 16.53
N GLN A 421 60.53 42.98 17.50
CA GLN A 421 60.30 43.09 18.97
C GLN A 421 60.11 44.62 19.28
N PRO A 422 59.96 45.18 20.52
CA PRO A 422 59.64 44.64 21.86
C PRO A 422 58.49 45.37 22.63
N LEU A 423 58.24 44.92 23.87
CA LEU A 423 57.17 45.29 24.82
C LEU A 423 57.00 46.78 25.16
N ARG A 424 55.74 47.17 25.42
CA ARG A 424 55.34 48.18 26.43
C ARG A 424 54.03 47.79 27.15
N THR A 425 53.94 48.18 28.41
CA THR A 425 53.10 47.63 29.50
C THR A 425 51.80 48.41 29.79
N MET A 426 50.73 47.65 30.14
CA MET A 426 49.58 47.94 31.06
C MET A 426 48.55 49.05 30.69
N PRO A 427 47.32 49.10 31.26
CA PRO A 427 46.65 48.23 32.28
C PRO A 427 45.22 47.73 31.92
N ARG A 428 44.70 46.78 32.72
CA ARG A 428 43.32 46.23 32.70
C ARG A 428 42.25 47.22 33.22
N PRO A 429 41.02 47.22 32.67
CA PRO A 429 39.86 47.82 33.33
C PRO A 429 39.12 46.83 34.24
N GLN A 430 38.67 47.32 35.40
CA GLN A 430 37.80 46.66 36.39
C GLN A 430 36.31 46.72 35.95
N PRO A 431 35.46 45.77 36.39
CA PRO A 431 34.00 45.87 36.21
C PRO A 431 33.30 46.65 37.35
N ALA A 432 32.27 47.41 37.00
CA ALA A 432 31.45 48.24 37.89
C ALA A 432 30.31 47.46 38.58
N PRO A 433 29.78 47.92 39.74
CA PRO A 433 28.84 47.17 40.57
C PRO A 433 27.35 47.46 40.27
N HIS A 434 26.50 46.44 40.48
CA HIS A 434 25.03 46.54 40.50
C HIS A 434 24.52 46.87 41.92
N PRO A 435 23.52 47.74 42.09
CA PRO A 435 22.85 47.91 43.38
C PRO A 435 21.59 47.02 43.50
N TYR A 436 21.53 46.30 44.62
CA TYR A 436 20.35 45.63 45.17
C TYR A 436 19.45 46.64 45.90
N HIS A 437 18.12 46.52 45.74
CA HIS A 437 17.15 47.10 46.66
C HIS A 437 16.23 46.00 47.23
N ALA A 438 16.15 45.95 48.55
CA ALA A 438 15.22 45.14 49.33
C ALA A 438 13.89 45.90 49.54
N PRO A 439 12.77 45.20 49.83
CA PRO A 439 11.60 45.84 50.42
C PRO A 439 11.48 45.53 51.92
N GLN A 440 11.14 46.55 52.70
CA GLN A 440 10.64 46.43 54.07
C GLN A 440 9.14 46.74 54.14
N SER A 441 8.54 46.07 55.11
CA SER A 441 7.15 45.97 55.57
C SER A 441 6.48 47.27 56.06
N ALA A 442 5.16 47.36 55.91
CA ALA A 442 4.27 47.94 56.90
C ALA A 442 2.85 47.35 56.81
N SER A 443 2.29 47.10 57.99
CA SER A 443 1.06 46.43 58.40
C SER A 443 -0.23 47.25 58.19
N HIS A 444 -1.36 46.55 57.98
CA HIS A 444 -2.62 46.81 58.71
C HIS A 444 -3.49 45.54 58.74
N SER A 445 -3.80 45.10 59.96
CA SER A 445 -4.86 44.18 60.42
C SER A 445 -6.25 44.87 60.31
N VAL A 446 -7.46 44.28 60.40
CA VAL A 446 -8.08 43.13 61.10
C VAL A 446 -9.40 42.84 60.34
N ALA A 447 -9.82 41.59 60.09
CA ALA A 447 -11.00 40.91 60.69
C ALA A 447 -11.59 39.95 59.63
N ALA A 448 -12.26 38.83 59.88
CA ALA A 448 -12.45 37.91 60.99
C ALA A 448 -13.09 36.67 60.33
N GLU A 449 -12.62 35.47 60.70
CA GLU A 449 -13.22 34.17 60.36
C GLU A 449 -14.56 33.98 61.11
N PRO A 450 -15.47 33.06 60.71
CA PRO A 450 -15.21 31.61 60.87
C PRO A 450 -15.83 30.65 59.81
N ALA A 451 -15.14 29.54 59.56
CA ALA A 451 -15.73 28.20 59.35
C ALA A 451 -15.88 27.52 60.74
N PRO A 452 -16.60 26.39 60.99
CA PRO A 452 -16.77 25.25 60.09
C PRO A 452 -18.12 24.49 60.20
N ALA A 453 -18.32 23.46 59.37
CA ALA A 453 -19.17 22.32 59.73
C ALA A 453 -18.78 21.08 58.90
N GLU A 454 -18.09 20.15 59.55
CA GLU A 454 -18.03 18.73 59.18
C GLU A 454 -19.36 18.05 59.54
N THR A 455 -19.81 17.08 58.74
CA THR A 455 -20.71 16.00 59.19
C THR A 455 -20.64 14.82 58.22
N GLU A 456 -20.02 13.72 58.64
CA GLU A 456 -20.36 12.35 58.23
C GLU A 456 -21.27 11.72 59.31
N PRO A 457 -21.76 10.48 59.18
CA PRO A 457 -22.55 9.88 58.11
C PRO A 457 -23.87 9.30 58.67
N GLN A 458 -24.91 9.10 57.84
CA GLN A 458 -26.07 8.29 58.24
C GLN A 458 -26.56 7.40 57.09
N GLN A 459 -26.47 6.08 57.29
CA GLN A 459 -27.35 5.08 56.68
C GLN A 459 -28.74 5.17 57.35
N PRO A 460 -29.82 4.82 56.63
CA PRO A 460 -30.42 3.51 56.94
C PRO A 460 -31.03 2.74 55.76
N ARG A 461 -30.93 1.42 55.91
CA ARG A 461 -31.90 0.33 55.63
C ARG A 461 -32.37 0.03 54.19
N HIS A 462 -32.01 -1.20 53.82
CA HIS A 462 -32.71 -2.22 53.03
C HIS A 462 -34.19 -1.97 52.75
N ASP A 463 -34.54 -2.05 51.46
CA ASP A 463 -35.69 -2.80 50.96
C ASP A 463 -35.23 -3.60 49.72
N GLU A 464 -35.67 -4.84 49.65
CA GLU A 464 -35.39 -5.81 48.60
C GLU A 464 -36.25 -5.52 47.35
N GLU A 465 -35.62 -5.34 46.18
CA GLU A 465 -36.30 -5.44 44.89
C GLU A 465 -35.48 -6.29 43.91
N GLU A 466 -36.17 -7.23 43.26
CA GLU A 466 -35.67 -8.22 42.31
C GLU A 466 -35.04 -7.57 41.06
N PRO A 467 -34.02 -8.20 40.43
CA PRO A 467 -33.34 -7.59 39.30
C PRO A 467 -34.17 -7.67 38.02
N GLN A 468 -34.73 -6.53 37.59
CA GLN A 468 -35.18 -6.33 36.21
C GLN A 468 -33.97 -6.26 35.27
N GLN A 469 -33.97 -7.12 34.26
CA GLN A 469 -32.95 -7.18 33.22
C GLN A 469 -32.91 -5.89 32.39
N GLU A 470 -31.81 -5.14 32.47
CA GLU A 470 -31.51 -4.10 31.49
C GLU A 470 -31.22 -4.71 30.11
N PRO A 471 -31.75 -4.14 29.01
CA PRO A 471 -31.47 -4.64 27.68
C PRO A 471 -30.02 -4.33 27.28
N ARG A 472 -29.24 -5.40 27.07
CA ARG A 472 -27.90 -5.36 26.47
C ARG A 472 -27.90 -4.46 25.23
N ARG A 473 -27.15 -3.34 25.29
CA ARG A 473 -26.72 -2.58 24.10
C ARG A 473 -25.96 -3.52 23.16
N ARG A 474 -26.60 -3.94 22.07
CA ARG A 474 -25.95 -4.62 20.95
C ARG A 474 -24.95 -3.65 20.31
N ARG A 475 -23.65 -3.90 20.51
CA ARG A 475 -22.60 -3.44 19.57
C ARG A 475 -22.90 -4.11 18.23
N GLY A 476 -23.42 -3.34 17.27
CA GLY A 476 -23.66 -3.81 15.91
C GLY A 476 -22.31 -4.12 15.25
N GLY A 477 -22.01 -5.41 15.11
CA GLY A 477 -20.89 -5.87 14.30
C GLY A 477 -21.23 -5.72 12.82
N LEU A 478 -20.51 -4.84 12.13
CA LEU A 478 -20.54 -4.72 10.66
C LEU A 478 -20.10 -6.04 9.96
N GLY A 479 -19.45 -6.96 10.67
CA GLY A 479 -19.00 -8.24 10.12
C GLY A 479 -20.10 -9.26 9.79
N SER A 480 -21.24 -9.27 10.51
CA SER A 480 -22.27 -10.31 10.27
C SER A 480 -23.18 -10.00 9.08
N LEU A 481 -23.29 -8.72 8.68
CA LEU A 481 -24.05 -8.30 7.51
C LEU A 481 -23.28 -8.55 6.21
N LEU A 482 -21.93 -8.49 6.26
CA LEU A 482 -21.05 -8.84 5.15
C LEU A 482 -21.00 -10.36 4.89
N GLN A 483 -20.99 -11.19 5.94
CA GLN A 483 -21.05 -12.66 5.80
C GLN A 483 -22.36 -13.14 5.14
N GLY A 484 -23.49 -12.51 5.46
CA GLY A 484 -24.78 -12.85 4.86
C GLY A 484 -24.89 -12.49 3.37
N ALA A 485 -24.20 -11.42 2.94
CA ALA A 485 -24.17 -10.99 1.54
C ALA A 485 -23.19 -11.84 0.71
N LEU A 486 -22.04 -12.22 1.26
CA LEU A 486 -21.05 -13.07 0.59
C LEU A 486 -21.55 -14.51 0.39
N LYS A 487 -22.31 -15.07 1.35
CA LYS A 487 -22.84 -16.44 1.23
C LYS A 487 -23.90 -16.56 0.13
N LYS A 488 -24.77 -15.54 -0.03
CA LYS A 488 -25.80 -15.52 -1.09
C LYS A 488 -25.25 -15.31 -2.50
N ILE A 489 -24.04 -14.78 -2.66
CA ILE A 489 -23.39 -14.61 -3.98
C ILE A 489 -22.61 -15.87 -4.38
N ASN A 490 -22.12 -16.65 -3.42
CA ASN A 490 -21.51 -17.95 -3.72
C ASN A 490 -22.54 -18.98 -4.23
N GLU A 491 -23.81 -18.82 -3.86
CA GLU A 491 -24.93 -19.66 -4.33
C GLU A 491 -25.42 -19.30 -5.75
N SER A 492 -25.13 -18.09 -6.27
CA SER A 492 -25.57 -17.69 -7.62
C SER A 492 -24.80 -18.36 -8.78
N PHE A 493 -23.88 -19.29 -8.48
CA PHE A 493 -23.19 -20.15 -9.45
C PHE A 493 -23.66 -21.62 -9.42
N GLY A 494 -24.63 -21.97 -8.57
CA GLY A 494 -25.26 -23.29 -8.59
C GLY A 494 -26.42 -23.33 -9.59
N GLY A 495 -26.23 -24.01 -10.73
CA GLY A 495 -27.34 -24.46 -11.57
C GLY A 495 -28.15 -25.57 -10.87
N PRO A 496 -29.40 -25.84 -11.30
CA PRO A 496 -30.32 -26.69 -10.56
C PRO A 496 -29.81 -28.14 -10.50
N GLU A 497 -29.87 -28.72 -9.31
CA GLU A 497 -29.79 -30.17 -9.13
C GLU A 497 -31.03 -30.76 -9.81
N ASP A 498 -30.82 -31.61 -10.82
CA ASP A 498 -31.86 -32.44 -11.40
C ASP A 498 -32.40 -33.38 -10.31
N GLU A 499 -33.66 -33.17 -9.92
CA GLU A 499 -34.44 -34.16 -9.17
C GLU A 499 -34.74 -35.36 -10.08
N ASP A 500 -34.52 -36.56 -9.52
CA ASP A 500 -34.83 -37.85 -10.11
C ASP A 500 -36.21 -37.91 -10.79
N ILE A 501 -36.24 -38.27 -12.09
CA ILE A 501 -36.97 -39.39 -12.75
C ILE A 501 -36.64 -39.43 -14.25
#